data_AF-A0A6B1G9E2-F1
#
_entry.id   AF-A0A6B1G9E2-F1
#
_cell.length_a   1.000
_cell.length_b   1.000
_cell.length_c   1.000
_cell.angle_alpha   90.00
_cell.angle_beta   90.00
_cell.angle_gamma   90.00
#
_symmetry.space_group_name_H-M   'P 1'
#
loop_
_entity.id
_entity.type
_entity.pdbx_description
1 polymer ?
#
loop_
_entity_poly.entity_id
_entity_poly.type
_entity_poly.pdbx_seq_one_letter_code
_entity_poly.pdbx_strand_id
1 'polypeptide(L)' 'MTSTYTEPNEIVVHRPTPDEAREALEAAIAETGFTREQLEEQARAGRFKTELARQTWFCLPPRAE' A
#
# COMPACT_ATOMS: atom_id res chain seq x y z
N MET A 1 7.14 -36.19 -28.68
CA MET A 1 6.53 -34.84 -28.62
C MET A 1 6.31 -34.50 -27.15
N THR A 2 7.21 -33.73 -26.56
CA THR A 2 7.11 -33.26 -25.16
C THR A 2 6.26 -32.00 -25.16
N SER A 3 5.01 -32.12 -24.70
CA SER A 3 4.11 -30.99 -24.56
C SER A 3 4.48 -30.23 -23.29
N THR A 4 5.10 -29.07 -23.44
CA THR A 4 5.34 -28.14 -22.33
C THR A 4 4.03 -27.42 -22.01
N TYR A 5 3.38 -27.84 -20.92
CA TYR A 5 2.24 -27.14 -20.34
C TYR A 5 2.78 -25.97 -19.50
N THR A 6 2.56 -24.74 -19.95
CA THR A 6 2.82 -23.55 -19.13
C THR A 6 1.62 -23.36 -18.21
N GLU A 7 1.80 -23.60 -16.91
CA GLU A 7 0.75 -23.38 -15.91
C GLU A 7 0.31 -21.90 -15.94
N PRO A 8 -1.00 -21.61 -15.84
CA PRO A 8 -1.47 -20.25 -15.72
C PRO A 8 -0.99 -19.67 -14.39
N ASN A 9 -0.26 -18.57 -14.45
CA ASN A 9 0.19 -17.82 -13.28
C ASN A 9 -1.05 -17.22 -12.57
N GLU A 10 -1.61 -17.94 -11.61
CA GLU A 10 -2.78 -17.48 -10.85
C GLU A 10 -2.36 -16.35 -9.91
N ILE A 11 -2.83 -15.13 -10.18
CA ILE A 11 -2.61 -13.99 -9.29
C ILE A 11 -3.66 -14.06 -8.17
N VAL A 12 -3.23 -14.52 -7.00
CA VAL A 12 -4.07 -14.52 -5.80
C VAL A 12 -4.00 -13.14 -5.14
N VAL A 13 -5.12 -12.42 -5.13
CA VAL A 13 -5.24 -11.12 -4.43
C VAL A 13 -5.74 -11.37 -3.01
N HIS A 14 -4.88 -11.20 -2.02
CA HIS A 14 -5.28 -11.22 -0.61
C HIS A 14 -5.92 -9.88 -0.24
N ARG A 15 -7.17 -9.93 0.26
CA ARG A 15 -7.82 -8.75 0.85
C ARG A 15 -7.52 -8.75 2.35
N PRO A 16 -6.78 -7.75 2.87
CA PRO A 16 -6.52 -7.67 4.29
C PRO A 16 -7.83 -7.47 5.06
N THR A 17 -7.87 -7.98 6.27
CA THR A 17 -8.89 -7.66 7.27
C THR A 17 -8.81 -6.18 7.66
N PRO A 18 -9.89 -5.60 8.21
CA PRO A 18 -9.86 -4.22 8.68
C PRO A 18 -8.78 -3.93 9.72
N ASP A 19 -8.48 -4.90 10.60
CA ASP A 19 -7.42 -4.75 11.60
C ASP A 19 -6.03 -4.76 10.98
N GLU A 20 -5.74 -5.69 10.05
CA GLU A 20 -4.46 -5.71 9.33
C GLU A 20 -4.21 -4.41 8.55
N ALA A 21 -5.25 -3.88 7.91
CA ALA A 21 -5.16 -2.60 7.21
C ALA A 21 -4.91 -1.42 8.17
N ARG A 22 -5.50 -1.46 9.37
CA ARG A 22 -5.28 -0.44 10.41
C ARG A 22 -3.88 -0.50 10.96
N GLU A 23 -3.38 -1.69 11.29
CA GLU A 23 -2.03 -1.90 11.81
C GLU A 23 -0.97 -1.46 10.80
N ALA A 24 -1.16 -1.80 9.52
CA ALA A 24 -0.25 -1.37 8.46
C ALA A 24 -0.20 0.16 8.32
N LEU A 25 -1.35 0.83 8.40
CA LEU A 25 -1.42 2.29 8.33
C LEU A 25 -0.79 2.95 9.56
N GLU A 26 -1.03 2.41 10.76
CA GLU A 26 -0.41 2.92 12.00
C GLU A 26 1.10 2.78 11.97
N ALA A 27 1.63 1.65 11.49
CA ALA A 27 3.07 1.46 11.28
C ALA A 27 3.65 2.47 10.27
N ALA A 28 3.02 2.62 9.11
CA ALA A 28 3.48 3.55 8.08
C ALA A 28 3.48 5.01 8.58
N ILE A 29 2.47 5.39 9.36
CA ILE A 29 2.38 6.70 10.02
C ILE A 29 3.53 6.90 11.01
N ALA A 30 3.82 5.89 11.84
CA ALA A 30 4.90 5.95 12.82
C ALA A 30 6.28 6.12 12.17
N GLU A 31 6.50 5.52 10.99
CA GLU A 31 7.78 5.61 10.27
C GLU A 31 7.97 6.95 9.55
N THR A 32 6.90 7.60 9.11
CA THR A 32 6.97 8.78 8.24
C THR A 32 6.65 10.10 8.93
N GLY A 33 6.08 10.05 10.14
CA GLY A 33 5.73 11.23 10.93
C GLY A 33 4.47 11.97 10.44
N PHE A 34 3.75 11.43 9.46
CA PHE A 34 2.45 11.97 9.05
C PHE A 34 1.36 11.59 10.04
N THR A 35 0.44 12.50 10.33
CA THR A 35 -0.77 12.14 11.06
C THR A 35 -1.82 11.53 10.13
N ARG A 36 -2.69 10.67 10.67
CA ARG A 36 -3.82 10.11 9.93
C ARG A 36 -4.69 11.20 9.31
N GLU A 37 -4.99 12.27 10.07
CA GLU A 37 -5.80 13.39 9.61
C GLU A 37 -5.19 14.10 8.40
N GLN A 38 -3.88 14.30 8.38
CA GLN A 38 -3.17 14.90 7.24
C GLN A 38 -3.23 14.04 5.99
N LEU A 39 -3.17 12.71 6.13
CA LEU A 39 -3.29 11.79 5.00
C LEU A 39 -4.73 11.71 4.49
N GLU A 40 -5.72 11.67 5.39
CA GLU A 40 -7.14 11.70 5.04
C GLU A 40 -7.53 13.00 4.33
N GLU A 41 -7.04 14.16 4.78
CA GLU A 41 -7.24 15.45 4.11
C GLU A 41 -6.70 15.42 2.68
N GLN A 42 -5.47 14.91 2.50
CA GLN A 42 -4.82 14.83 1.18
C GLN A 42 -5.53 13.83 0.26
N ALA A 43 -5.97 12.70 0.79
CA ALA A 43 -6.74 11.71 0.05
C ALA A 43 -8.09 12.28 -0.41
N ARG A 44 -8.80 13.01 0.46
CA ARG A 44 -10.06 13.71 0.12
C ARG A 44 -9.87 14.82 -0.91
N ALA A 45 -8.76 15.54 -0.84
CA ALA A 45 -8.38 16.54 -1.83
C ALA A 45 -7.95 15.92 -3.18
N GLY A 46 -7.81 14.58 -3.25
CA GLY A 46 -7.36 13.86 -4.44
C GLY A 46 -5.90 14.14 -4.82
N ARG A 47 -5.11 14.74 -3.91
CA ARG A 47 -3.71 15.11 -4.15
C ARG A 47 -2.89 14.94 -2.88
N PHE A 48 -1.87 14.09 -2.96
CA PHE A 48 -0.83 14.00 -1.94
C PHE A 48 0.23 15.06 -2.18
N LYS A 49 0.66 15.74 -1.11
CA LYS A 49 1.66 16.82 -1.13
C LYS A 49 3.06 16.29 -1.39
N THR A 50 3.34 15.04 -1.01
CA THR A 50 4.61 14.38 -1.23
C THR A 50 4.40 12.93 -1.67
N GLU A 51 5.41 12.38 -2.34
CA GLU A 51 5.43 10.97 -2.71
C GLU A 51 5.44 10.07 -1.46
N LEU A 52 6.14 10.49 -0.40
CA LEU A 52 6.16 9.79 0.88
C LEU A 52 4.76 9.72 1.51
N ALA A 53 3.97 10.81 1.46
CA ALA A 53 2.59 10.81 1.97
C ALA A 53 1.70 9.84 1.18
N ARG A 54 1.88 9.78 -0.15
CA ARG A 54 1.17 8.82 -1.01
C ARG A 54 1.54 7.38 -0.65
N GLN A 55 2.83 7.10 -0.49
CA GLN A 55 3.32 5.77 -0.11
C GLN A 55 2.80 5.35 1.27
N THR A 56 2.82 6.26 2.23
CA THR A 56 2.29 6.06 3.59
C THR A 56 0.80 5.68 3.54
N TRP A 57 -0.01 6.46 2.83
CA TRP A 57 -1.45 6.23 2.74
C TRP A 57 -1.80 4.86 2.13
N PHE A 58 -1.05 4.44 1.13
CA PHE A 58 -1.24 3.14 0.47
C PHE A 58 -0.42 2.00 1.08
N CYS A 59 0.26 2.25 2.21
CA CYS A 59 1.16 1.28 2.86
C CYS A 59 2.15 0.62 1.86
N LEU A 60 2.66 1.43 0.93
CA LEU A 60 3.60 0.95 -0.09
C LEU A 60 5.01 0.90 0.49
N PRO A 61 5.80 -0.14 0.15
CA PRO A 61 7.20 -0.16 0.55
C PRO A 61 7.94 1.05 -0.05
N PRO A 62 8.96 1.57 0.66
CA PRO A 62 9.84 2.58 0.07
C PRO A 62 10.42 2.00 -1.22
N ARG A 63 10.39 2.79 -2.30
CA ARG A 63 10.99 2.36 -3.56
C ARG A 63 12.46 2.03 -3.30
N ALA A 64 12.86 0.80 -3.58
CA ALA A 64 14.27 0.46 -3.68
C ALA A 64 14.86 1.27 -4.84
N GLU A 65 15.83 2.12 -4.52
CA GLU A 65 16.68 2.83 -5.49
C GLU A 65 17.68 1.88 -6.16
#